data_AF-A0A0W8FJL0-F1
#
_entry.id   AF-A0A0W8FJL0-F1
#
_cell.length_a   1.000
_cell.length_b   1.000
_cell.length_c   1.000
_cell.angle_alpha   90.00
_cell.angle_beta   90.00
_cell.angle_gamma   90.00
#
_symmetry.space_group_name_H-M   'P 1'
#
loop_
_entity.id
_entity.type
_entity.pdbx_description
1 polymer ?
#
loop_
_entity_poly.entity_id
_entity_poly.type
_entity_poly.pdbx_seq_one_letter_code
_entity_poly.pdbx_strand_id
1 'polypeptide(L)'
;MNRKYGILIGIVLLSLVACQVAVAADKYEFITTWDSIAHSDEEFNYPYGIAIDAAGKTLYLVDKNNCVIHKFSLSDDISRIPEIQSRNLNNEIPSLPTREWTVGPDYDDEFGKIQDAIDAANDGDTIIVKSGRYQENVVVNKQLILRGNWAVIVDSVTLSADGIDLSGFTVVHGIWVLSNNNYIENVYAGWDAEDTGWGVDGFSISGSNNVITNCLVYGYYLGGRAIGLTLASSNGNTISEIYIIDGFIGIDLNGSNNIFQDSSMWTRGCPIILDGSNYNTFTNCFIECNTYIDHGISLFNSNENTFINCDIFGGGHGVYICGSNENSFTNCRIEGCLYGVCQESNSKNNIFTCCTVYGGIADWYGFPVPEFPTVAIPAVMVMGFASIMMVARGRR
;
A
#
# COMPACT_ATOMS: atom_id res chain seq x y z
N MET A 1 -47.03 -12.44 35.36
CA MET A 1 -46.24 -11.98 34.20
C MET A 1 -44.80 -12.43 34.43
N ASN A 2 -44.04 -12.88 33.41
CA ASN A 2 -42.65 -13.42 33.50
C ASN A 2 -42.44 -14.94 33.29
N ARG A 3 -43.07 -15.56 32.27
CA ARG A 3 -42.56 -16.84 31.72
C ARG A 3 -42.56 -16.94 30.19
N LYS A 4 -43.05 -15.92 29.46
CA LYS A 4 -43.09 -15.93 27.98
C LYS A 4 -41.95 -15.13 27.30
N TYR A 5 -41.19 -14.32 28.06
CA TYR A 5 -40.07 -13.53 27.51
C TYR A 5 -38.71 -14.26 27.55
N GLY A 6 -38.56 -15.30 28.38
CA GLY A 6 -37.30 -16.07 28.46
C GLY A 6 -37.05 -16.98 27.26
N ILE A 7 -38.12 -17.45 26.60
CA ILE A 7 -38.02 -18.36 25.45
C ILE A 7 -37.80 -17.58 24.14
N LEU A 8 -38.31 -16.34 24.04
CA LEU A 8 -38.10 -15.49 22.86
C LEU A 8 -36.67 -14.92 22.80
N ILE A 9 -36.06 -14.61 23.95
CA ILE A 9 -34.67 -14.15 24.03
C ILE A 9 -33.69 -15.31 23.74
N GLY A 10 -34.03 -16.54 24.13
CA GLY A 10 -33.22 -17.72 23.85
C GLY A 10 -33.18 -18.15 22.37
N ILE A 11 -34.19 -17.81 21.57
CA ILE A 11 -34.25 -18.17 20.14
C ILE A 11 -33.57 -17.10 19.26
N VAL A 12 -33.60 -15.82 19.65
CA VAL A 12 -32.86 -14.74 18.96
C VAL A 12 -31.35 -14.81 19.25
N LEU A 13 -30.94 -15.34 20.41
CA LEU A 13 -29.53 -15.60 20.72
C LEU A 13 -28.96 -16.87 20.07
N LEU A 14 -29.80 -17.76 19.52
CA LEU A 14 -29.37 -18.97 18.81
C LEU A 14 -29.28 -18.79 17.28
N SER A 15 -29.72 -17.66 16.73
CA SER A 15 -29.48 -17.25 15.33
C SER A 15 -28.28 -16.32 15.15
N LEU A 16 -27.53 -16.06 16.24
CA LEU A 16 -26.21 -15.41 16.25
C LEU A 16 -25.07 -16.45 16.33
N VAL A 17 -25.36 -17.70 15.95
CA VAL A 17 -24.32 -18.67 15.62
C VAL A 17 -23.64 -18.15 14.37
N ALA A 18 -22.42 -17.66 14.61
CA ALA A 18 -21.47 -17.17 13.63
C ALA A 18 -21.63 -17.88 12.28
N CYS A 19 -21.97 -17.09 11.25
CA CYS A 19 -21.34 -17.30 9.96
C CYS A 19 -19.84 -17.05 10.21
N GLN A 20 -19.14 -18.08 10.70
CA GLN A 20 -17.71 -18.14 10.56
C GLN A 20 -17.51 -18.22 9.05
N VAL A 21 -17.23 -17.07 8.45
CA VAL A 21 -16.42 -17.09 7.23
C VAL A 21 -15.18 -17.86 7.65
N ALA A 22 -15.07 -19.09 7.20
CA ALA A 22 -13.82 -19.81 7.22
C ALA A 22 -12.91 -19.04 6.27
N VAL A 23 -12.30 -17.96 6.79
CA VAL A 23 -11.05 -17.48 6.23
C VAL A 23 -10.13 -18.68 6.46
N ALA A 24 -9.78 -19.37 5.39
CA ALA A 24 -8.59 -20.19 5.41
C ALA A 24 -7.47 -19.22 5.78
N ALA A 25 -7.16 -19.12 7.07
CA ALA A 25 -5.91 -18.56 7.50
C ALA A 25 -4.90 -19.54 6.94
N ASP A 26 -4.32 -19.21 5.79
CA ASP A 26 -3.11 -19.85 5.34
C ASP A 26 -2.19 -19.80 6.56
N LYS A 27 -1.95 -20.99 7.11
CA LYS A 27 -1.20 -21.11 8.34
C LYS A 27 0.25 -21.00 7.92
N TYR A 28 0.71 -19.77 7.74
CA TYR A 28 2.10 -19.49 7.43
C TYR A 28 2.92 -19.94 8.63
N GLU A 29 3.68 -21.01 8.45
CA GLU A 29 4.69 -21.41 9.42
C GLU A 29 5.88 -20.49 9.23
N PHE A 30 6.13 -19.66 10.24
CA PHE A 30 7.39 -18.93 10.33
C PHE A 30 8.52 -19.96 10.36
N ILE A 31 9.27 -20.07 9.26
CA ILE A 31 10.31 -21.10 9.11
C ILE A 31 11.56 -20.69 9.89
N THR A 32 12.02 -19.46 9.73
CA THR A 32 13.23 -18.94 10.40
C THR A 32 13.32 -17.42 10.27
N THR A 33 13.95 -16.76 11.24
CA THR A 33 14.61 -15.46 11.05
C THR A 33 16.11 -15.67 10.93
N TRP A 34 16.78 -14.71 10.33
CA TRP A 34 18.21 -14.52 10.54
C TRP A 34 18.32 -13.65 11.79
N ASP A 35 18.94 -14.17 12.85
CA ASP A 35 18.94 -13.51 14.15
C ASP A 35 19.58 -12.12 14.12
N SER A 36 19.10 -11.29 15.03
CA SER A 36 19.37 -9.86 15.17
C SER A 36 20.66 -9.54 15.96
N ILE A 37 21.34 -8.46 15.57
CA ILE A 37 22.26 -7.64 16.37
C ILE A 37 23.49 -8.40 16.88
N ALA A 38 24.42 -8.73 15.98
CA ALA A 38 25.84 -8.76 16.30
C ALA A 38 26.65 -8.34 15.06
N HIS A 39 27.23 -7.13 15.13
CA HIS A 39 28.12 -6.55 14.11
C HIS A 39 29.25 -7.51 13.72
N SER A 40 28.98 -8.39 12.76
CA SER A 40 29.93 -9.32 12.18
C SER A 40 29.75 -9.33 10.67
N ASP A 41 30.80 -9.66 9.94
CA ASP A 41 30.94 -9.53 8.49
C ASP A 41 29.99 -10.45 7.66
N GLU A 42 29.00 -11.09 8.31
CA GLU A 42 28.13 -12.12 7.74
C GLU A 42 26.62 -11.76 7.83
N GLU A 43 26.24 -10.56 8.29
CA GLU A 43 24.83 -10.10 8.37
C GLU A 43 24.43 -9.20 7.18
N PHE A 44 23.16 -9.25 6.75
CA PHE A 44 22.61 -8.31 5.76
C PHE A 44 22.50 -6.88 6.34
N ASN A 45 22.87 -5.87 5.55
CA ASN A 45 22.85 -4.47 5.94
C ASN A 45 22.08 -3.63 4.92
N TYR A 46 20.83 -3.31 5.25
CA TYR A 46 19.92 -2.56 4.38
C TYR A 46 19.68 -3.27 3.03
N PRO A 47 19.13 -4.50 3.05
CA PRO A 47 18.76 -5.19 1.83
C PRO A 47 17.69 -4.38 1.07
N TYR A 48 17.94 -4.09 -0.20
CA TYR A 48 17.16 -3.14 -0.99
C TYR A 48 16.28 -3.81 -2.05
N GLY A 49 16.60 -5.04 -2.45
CA GLY A 49 15.85 -5.73 -3.47
C GLY A 49 16.16 -7.21 -3.53
N ILE A 50 15.19 -7.98 -4.02
CA ILE A 50 15.27 -9.42 -4.23
C ILE A 50 14.77 -9.77 -5.62
N ALA A 51 15.42 -10.71 -6.30
CA ALA A 51 15.01 -11.19 -7.61
C ALA A 51 15.33 -12.68 -7.75
N ILE A 52 14.55 -13.40 -8.55
CA ILE A 52 14.81 -14.81 -8.88
C ILE A 52 15.18 -14.88 -10.37
N ASP A 53 16.09 -15.79 -10.74
CA ASP A 53 16.37 -16.03 -12.16
C ASP A 53 15.15 -16.57 -12.92
N ALA A 54 15.17 -16.44 -14.25
CA ALA A 54 14.08 -16.94 -15.10
C ALA A 54 13.83 -18.45 -14.97
N ALA A 55 14.78 -19.21 -14.40
CA ALA A 55 14.66 -20.64 -14.16
C ALA A 55 14.06 -20.98 -12.79
N GLY A 56 13.84 -20.00 -11.90
CA GLY A 56 13.35 -20.24 -10.54
C GLY A 56 14.38 -20.88 -9.60
N LYS A 57 15.66 -20.94 -9.96
CA LYS A 57 16.70 -21.72 -9.27
C LYS A 57 17.67 -20.88 -8.46
N THR A 58 17.79 -19.60 -8.78
CA THR A 58 18.72 -18.71 -8.11
C THR A 58 18.00 -17.49 -7.60
N LEU A 59 18.17 -17.19 -6.32
CA LEU A 59 17.71 -15.96 -5.71
C LEU A 59 18.89 -14.99 -5.54
N TYR A 60 18.68 -13.74 -5.95
CA TYR A 60 19.60 -12.63 -5.80
C TYR A 60 19.04 -11.64 -4.80
N LEU A 61 19.87 -11.17 -3.87
CA LEU A 61 19.49 -10.17 -2.87
C LEU A 61 20.53 -9.05 -2.88
N VAL A 62 20.08 -7.81 -3.04
CA VAL A 62 20.93 -6.61 -3.03
C VAL A 62 21.07 -6.13 -1.60
N ASP A 63 22.28 -6.19 -1.05
CA ASP A 63 22.61 -5.77 0.31
C ASP A 63 23.35 -4.43 0.24
N LYS A 64 22.57 -3.34 0.27
CA LYS A 64 22.98 -2.03 -0.22
C LYS A 64 24.09 -1.42 0.64
N ASN A 65 24.02 -1.50 1.97
CA ASN A 65 25.03 -0.85 2.82
C ASN A 65 26.28 -1.69 2.98
N ASN A 66 26.20 -3.01 2.76
CA ASN A 66 27.40 -3.84 2.60
C ASN A 66 27.99 -3.76 1.18
N CYS A 67 27.30 -3.09 0.24
CA CYS A 67 27.72 -2.95 -1.15
C CYS A 67 27.94 -4.29 -1.86
N VAL A 68 27.17 -5.32 -1.50
CA VAL A 68 27.28 -6.67 -2.08
C VAL A 68 25.94 -7.14 -2.64
N ILE A 69 26.00 -8.09 -3.57
CA ILE A 69 24.83 -8.85 -4.03
C ILE A 69 25.05 -10.29 -3.61
N HIS A 70 24.13 -10.80 -2.78
CA HIS A 70 24.15 -12.19 -2.34
C HIS A 70 23.40 -13.05 -3.35
N LYS A 71 23.95 -14.23 -3.62
CA LYS A 71 23.38 -15.22 -4.54
C LYS A 71 23.11 -16.51 -3.79
N PHE A 72 21.86 -16.94 -3.75
CA PHE A 72 21.41 -18.17 -3.10
C PHE A 72 20.97 -19.18 -4.16
N SER A 73 21.44 -20.41 -4.03
CA SER A 73 20.92 -21.53 -4.83
C SER A 73 19.69 -22.08 -4.12
N LEU A 74 18.54 -22.01 -4.79
CA LEU A 74 17.32 -22.63 -4.31
C LEU A 74 17.45 -24.14 -4.60
N SER A 75 17.35 -24.97 -3.56
CA SER A 75 17.36 -26.42 -3.75
C SER A 75 16.06 -26.88 -4.41
N ASP A 76 16.11 -27.86 -5.32
CA ASP A 76 14.95 -28.47 -5.99
C ASP A 76 13.99 -29.20 -5.01
N ASP A 77 14.14 -29.04 -3.69
CA ASP A 77 13.25 -29.61 -2.68
C ASP A 77 12.01 -28.72 -2.49
N ILE A 78 11.12 -28.80 -3.47
CA ILE A 78 9.82 -28.11 -3.52
C ILE A 78 8.82 -28.68 -2.48
N SER A 79 9.21 -29.69 -1.69
CA SER A 79 8.36 -30.39 -0.73
C SER A 79 7.96 -29.56 0.51
N ARG A 80 8.51 -28.35 0.64
CA ARG A 80 8.26 -27.43 1.76
C ARG A 80 7.60 -26.10 1.37
N ILE A 81 7.33 -25.90 0.08
CA ILE A 81 6.53 -24.74 -0.35
C ILE A 81 5.06 -25.14 -0.17
N PRO A 82 4.26 -24.44 0.66
CA PRO A 82 2.82 -24.64 0.66
C PRO A 82 2.32 -24.41 -0.76
N GLU A 83 1.63 -25.40 -1.35
CA GLU A 83 0.83 -25.15 -2.55
C GLU A 83 -0.06 -23.94 -2.26
N ILE A 84 0.19 -22.83 -2.95
CA ILE A 84 -0.78 -21.74 -3.02
C ILE A 84 -2.01 -22.39 -3.65
N GLN A 85 -3.07 -22.58 -2.86
CA GLN A 85 -4.34 -22.99 -3.43
C GLN A 85 -4.72 -21.91 -4.44
N SER A 86 -4.70 -22.26 -5.73
CA SER A 86 -5.38 -21.47 -6.74
C SER A 86 -6.80 -21.20 -6.21
N ARG A 87 -7.16 -19.92 -6.13
CA ARG A 87 -8.45 -19.49 -5.56
C ARG A 87 -9.57 -20.33 -6.15
N ASN A 88 -10.41 -20.88 -5.27
CA ASN A 88 -11.72 -21.41 -5.64
C ASN A 88 -12.55 -20.27 -6.26
N LEU A 89 -12.72 -20.30 -7.59
CA LEU A 89 -13.53 -19.37 -8.38
C LEU A 89 -15.05 -19.57 -8.19
N ASN A 90 -15.50 -20.01 -7.03
CA ASN A 90 -16.91 -20.41 -6.82
C ASN A 90 -17.83 -19.24 -6.44
N ASN A 91 -17.66 -18.08 -7.07
CA ASN A 91 -18.79 -17.18 -7.31
C ASN A 91 -19.23 -17.43 -8.74
N GLU A 92 -20.25 -18.28 -8.91
CA GLU A 92 -20.88 -18.60 -10.18
C GLU A 92 -21.50 -17.32 -10.80
N ILE A 93 -20.69 -16.59 -11.57
CA ILE A 93 -21.19 -15.82 -12.70
C ILE A 93 -21.65 -16.87 -13.72
N PRO A 94 -22.89 -16.81 -14.24
CA PRO A 94 -23.34 -17.75 -15.25
C PRO A 94 -22.31 -17.73 -16.39
N SER A 95 -21.76 -18.90 -16.71
CA SER A 95 -20.66 -19.06 -17.68
C SER A 95 -21.12 -18.61 -19.06
N LEU A 96 -21.01 -17.31 -19.31
CA LEU A 96 -20.95 -16.75 -20.65
C LEU A 96 -19.69 -17.35 -21.29
N PRO A 97 -19.76 -17.83 -22.54
CA PRO A 97 -18.58 -18.37 -23.19
C PRO A 97 -17.53 -17.27 -23.29
N THR A 98 -16.50 -17.36 -22.45
CA THR A 98 -15.41 -16.39 -22.38
C THR A 98 -14.55 -16.54 -23.63
N ARG A 99 -14.53 -15.53 -24.48
CA ARG A 99 -13.62 -15.45 -25.61
C ARG A 99 -12.33 -14.76 -25.20
N GLU A 100 -11.23 -15.20 -25.80
CA GLU A 100 -9.97 -14.48 -25.77
C GLU A 100 -9.83 -13.63 -27.04
N TRP A 101 -9.39 -12.38 -26.87
CA TRP A 101 -9.11 -11.44 -27.95
C TRP A 101 -7.65 -11.01 -27.89
N THR A 102 -6.98 -10.86 -29.03
CA THR A 102 -5.59 -10.41 -29.10
C THR A 102 -5.47 -8.97 -29.60
N VAL A 103 -4.60 -8.21 -28.94
CA VAL A 103 -4.23 -6.85 -29.34
C VAL A 103 -2.72 -6.78 -29.54
N GLY A 104 -2.29 -6.30 -30.71
CA GLY A 104 -0.87 -6.19 -31.01
C GLY A 104 -0.56 -5.68 -32.41
N PRO A 105 0.73 -5.49 -32.71
CA PRO A 105 1.18 -4.99 -34.01
C PRO A 105 1.27 -6.08 -35.10
N ASP A 106 1.09 -7.36 -34.76
CA ASP A 106 1.26 -8.45 -35.71
C ASP A 106 0.02 -8.62 -36.60
N TYR A 107 0.20 -9.18 -37.79
CA TYR A 107 -0.91 -9.42 -38.73
C TYR A 107 -1.95 -10.41 -38.20
N ASP A 108 -1.54 -11.31 -37.30
CA ASP A 108 -2.41 -12.32 -36.71
C ASP A 108 -3.14 -11.81 -35.45
N ASP A 109 -2.89 -10.56 -35.03
CA ASP A 109 -3.65 -9.92 -33.95
C ASP A 109 -5.01 -9.43 -34.44
N GLU A 110 -6.05 -9.67 -33.64
CA GLU A 110 -7.42 -9.31 -34.02
C GLU A 110 -7.64 -7.80 -34.04
N PHE A 111 -6.95 -7.07 -33.17
CA PHE A 111 -7.02 -5.62 -33.09
C PHE A 111 -5.63 -4.97 -32.98
N GLY A 112 -5.48 -3.81 -33.62
CA GLY A 112 -4.30 -2.95 -33.45
C GLY A 112 -4.43 -1.93 -32.30
N LYS A 113 -5.61 -1.84 -31.68
CA LYS A 113 -5.93 -0.91 -30.59
C LYS A 113 -6.63 -1.65 -29.45
N ILE A 114 -6.33 -1.26 -28.22
CA ILE A 114 -6.92 -1.86 -27.01
C ILE A 114 -8.40 -1.47 -26.93
N GLN A 115 -8.76 -0.22 -27.23
CA GLN A 115 -10.14 0.23 -27.13
C GLN A 115 -11.07 -0.52 -28.10
N ASP A 116 -10.61 -0.81 -29.32
CA ASP A 116 -11.41 -1.54 -30.31
C ASP A 116 -11.72 -2.97 -29.82
N ALA A 117 -10.78 -3.62 -29.13
CA ALA A 117 -10.99 -4.94 -28.53
C ALA A 117 -11.99 -4.89 -27.37
N ILE A 118 -11.90 -3.87 -26.50
CA ILE A 118 -12.86 -3.65 -25.41
C ILE A 118 -14.27 -3.42 -25.97
N ASP A 119 -14.39 -2.62 -27.03
CA ASP A 119 -15.67 -2.31 -27.66
C ASP A 119 -16.32 -3.57 -28.26
N ALA A 120 -15.53 -4.49 -28.80
CA ALA A 120 -15.98 -5.76 -29.36
C ALA A 120 -16.27 -6.86 -28.33
N ALA A 121 -15.57 -6.85 -27.19
CA ALA A 121 -15.69 -7.87 -26.15
C ALA A 121 -17.05 -7.85 -25.42
N ASN A 122 -17.44 -8.98 -24.84
CA ASN A 122 -18.57 -9.09 -23.92
C ASN A 122 -18.09 -9.19 -22.47
N ASP A 123 -18.97 -8.96 -21.51
CA ASP A 123 -18.65 -9.21 -20.10
C ASP A 123 -18.15 -10.66 -19.90
N GLY A 124 -17.06 -10.80 -19.16
CA GLY A 124 -16.35 -12.05 -18.88
C GLY A 124 -15.24 -12.39 -19.89
N ASP A 125 -15.14 -11.68 -21.01
CA ASP A 125 -14.09 -11.94 -22.00
C ASP A 125 -12.69 -11.56 -21.49
N THR A 126 -11.68 -12.19 -22.08
CA THR A 126 -10.27 -11.91 -21.84
C THR A 126 -9.66 -11.18 -23.03
N ILE A 127 -8.91 -10.12 -22.77
CA ILE A 127 -8.14 -9.37 -23.77
C ILE A 127 -6.66 -9.50 -23.41
N ILE A 128 -5.89 -10.09 -24.32
CA ILE A 128 -4.44 -10.23 -24.22
C ILE A 128 -3.78 -9.15 -25.07
N VAL A 129 -3.14 -8.19 -24.41
CA VAL A 129 -2.42 -7.10 -25.07
C VAL A 129 -0.93 -7.44 -25.11
N LYS A 130 -0.42 -7.69 -26.30
CA LYS A 130 1.01 -7.95 -26.52
C LYS A 130 1.84 -6.70 -26.18
N SER A 131 3.11 -6.92 -25.84
CA SER A 131 4.07 -5.86 -25.61
C SER A 131 4.10 -4.88 -26.78
N GLY A 132 3.98 -3.59 -26.49
CA GLY A 132 3.90 -2.53 -27.49
C GLY A 132 3.67 -1.18 -26.84
N ARG A 133 3.78 -0.09 -27.60
CA ARG A 133 3.37 1.26 -27.17
C ARG A 133 2.05 1.60 -27.85
N TYR A 134 1.03 1.86 -27.04
CA TYR A 134 -0.33 2.15 -27.48
C TYR A 134 -0.67 3.58 -27.06
N GLN A 135 -0.86 4.46 -28.03
CA GLN A 135 -1.27 5.84 -27.79
C GLN A 135 -2.79 5.96 -27.92
N GLU A 136 -3.46 5.69 -26.81
CA GLU A 136 -4.91 5.75 -26.69
C GLU A 136 -5.32 5.93 -25.22
N ASN A 137 -6.47 6.59 -25.02
CA ASN A 137 -7.14 6.60 -23.72
C ASN A 137 -8.03 5.36 -23.65
N VAL A 138 -7.72 4.45 -22.73
CA VAL A 138 -8.42 3.17 -22.58
C VAL A 138 -9.51 3.31 -21.53
N VAL A 139 -10.76 3.06 -21.91
CA VAL A 139 -11.91 3.03 -21.02
C VAL A 139 -12.44 1.61 -20.95
N VAL A 140 -12.22 0.94 -19.82
CA VAL A 140 -12.75 -0.39 -19.54
C VAL A 140 -14.12 -0.24 -18.90
N ASN A 141 -15.16 -0.44 -19.70
CA ASN A 141 -16.57 -0.21 -19.34
C ASN A 141 -17.41 -1.49 -19.28
N LYS A 142 -16.75 -2.64 -19.29
CA LYS A 142 -17.31 -3.99 -19.21
C LYS A 142 -16.52 -4.79 -18.19
N GLN A 143 -17.13 -5.81 -17.60
CA GLN A 143 -16.43 -6.70 -16.68
C GLN A 143 -15.46 -7.57 -17.48
N LEU A 144 -14.19 -7.21 -17.54
CA LEU A 144 -13.21 -7.86 -18.42
C LEU A 144 -11.97 -8.32 -17.66
N ILE A 145 -11.29 -9.32 -18.22
CA ILE A 145 -9.92 -9.66 -17.86
C ILE A 145 -9.01 -9.02 -18.91
N LEU A 146 -8.31 -7.95 -18.56
CA LEU A 146 -7.41 -7.20 -19.43
C LEU A 146 -5.96 -7.43 -18.97
N ARG A 147 -5.20 -8.17 -19.79
CA ARG A 147 -3.81 -8.57 -19.46
C ARG A 147 -2.83 -7.99 -20.46
N GLY A 148 -1.96 -7.12 -19.97
CA GLY A 148 -0.81 -6.62 -20.67
C GLY A 148 0.38 -7.55 -20.49
N ASN A 149 1.10 -7.80 -21.57
CA ASN A 149 2.44 -8.39 -21.48
C ASN A 149 3.47 -7.26 -21.47
N TRP A 150 3.45 -6.45 -20.41
CA TRP A 150 4.24 -5.21 -20.31
C TRP A 150 3.92 -4.20 -21.41
N ALA A 151 2.66 -4.17 -21.85
CA ALA A 151 2.18 -3.19 -22.80
C ALA A 151 2.21 -1.79 -22.17
N VAL A 152 2.70 -0.81 -22.92
CA VAL A 152 2.79 0.59 -22.49
C VAL A 152 1.61 1.35 -23.09
N ILE A 153 0.70 1.80 -22.23
CA ILE A 153 -0.38 2.72 -22.58
C ILE A 153 0.17 4.13 -22.35
N VAL A 154 0.31 4.87 -23.44
CA VAL A 154 0.89 6.22 -23.42
C VAL A 154 -0.08 7.23 -22.84
N ASP A 155 -1.39 7.06 -22.98
CA ASP A 155 -2.35 7.97 -22.33
C ASP A 155 -2.85 7.37 -21.00
N SER A 156 -4.14 7.52 -20.70
CA SER A 156 -4.77 7.10 -19.44
C SER A 156 -5.48 5.76 -19.53
N VAL A 157 -5.67 5.11 -18.39
CA VAL A 157 -6.62 4.00 -18.22
C VAL A 157 -7.73 4.41 -17.26
N THR A 158 -8.99 4.21 -17.65
CA THR A 158 -10.16 4.40 -16.79
C THR A 158 -10.93 3.10 -16.63
N LEU A 159 -11.09 2.64 -15.39
CA LEU A 159 -11.94 1.51 -15.03
C LEU A 159 -13.30 2.03 -14.57
N SER A 160 -14.34 1.69 -15.32
CA SER A 160 -15.70 2.22 -15.14
C SER A 160 -16.79 1.16 -14.98
N ALA A 161 -16.48 -0.12 -15.19
CA ALA A 161 -17.34 -1.24 -14.81
C ALA A 161 -16.80 -1.96 -13.58
N ASP A 162 -17.68 -2.56 -12.78
CA ASP A 162 -17.28 -3.33 -11.61
C ASP A 162 -16.63 -4.66 -12.01
N GLY A 163 -15.73 -5.18 -11.18
CA GLY A 163 -15.21 -6.54 -11.33
C GLY A 163 -14.19 -6.74 -12.45
N ILE A 164 -13.50 -5.69 -12.88
CA ILE A 164 -12.42 -5.76 -13.88
C ILE A 164 -11.17 -6.39 -13.24
N ASP A 165 -10.51 -7.28 -13.97
CA ASP A 165 -9.17 -7.79 -13.67
C ASP A 165 -8.17 -7.14 -14.64
N LEU A 166 -7.34 -6.21 -14.15
CA LEU A 166 -6.34 -5.47 -14.91
C LEU A 166 -4.94 -5.89 -14.46
N SER A 167 -4.10 -6.36 -15.37
CA SER A 167 -2.73 -6.69 -15.00
C SER A 167 -1.68 -6.48 -16.10
N GLY A 168 -0.43 -6.24 -15.68
CA GLY A 168 0.75 -6.28 -16.57
C GLY A 168 0.90 -5.10 -17.54
N PHE A 169 0.48 -3.92 -17.13
CA PHE A 169 0.58 -2.69 -17.93
C PHE A 169 1.54 -1.68 -17.33
N THR A 170 2.15 -0.88 -18.21
CA THR A 170 2.68 0.44 -17.84
C THR A 170 1.72 1.50 -18.37
N VAL A 171 1.26 2.40 -17.51
CA VAL A 171 0.34 3.50 -17.86
C VAL A 171 1.01 4.83 -17.55
N VAL A 172 1.24 5.63 -18.58
CA VAL A 172 2.03 6.86 -18.48
C VAL A 172 1.22 7.98 -17.81
N HIS A 173 0.00 8.25 -18.27
CA HIS A 173 -0.83 9.34 -17.75
C HIS A 173 -1.82 8.90 -16.67
N GLY A 174 -1.44 7.93 -15.83
CA GLY A 174 -2.22 7.56 -14.64
C GLY A 174 -3.45 6.69 -14.89
N ILE A 175 -4.02 6.20 -13.79
CA ILE A 175 -5.10 5.22 -13.78
C ILE A 175 -6.24 5.74 -12.90
N TRP A 176 -7.46 5.78 -13.45
CA TRP A 176 -8.67 6.13 -12.72
C TRP A 176 -9.51 4.89 -12.45
N VAL A 177 -9.73 4.57 -11.18
CA VAL A 177 -10.55 3.45 -10.73
C VAL A 177 -11.87 4.02 -10.20
N LEU A 178 -12.83 4.16 -11.12
CA LEU A 178 -14.13 4.77 -10.81
C LEU A 178 -15.15 3.76 -10.30
N SER A 179 -14.94 2.48 -10.61
CA SER A 179 -15.83 1.36 -10.29
C SER A 179 -15.34 0.53 -9.10
N ASN A 180 -16.18 -0.39 -8.64
CA ASN A 180 -15.96 -1.20 -7.45
C ASN A 180 -15.47 -2.61 -7.78
N ASN A 181 -14.96 -3.30 -6.76
CA ASN A 181 -14.65 -4.73 -6.82
C ASN A 181 -13.65 -5.11 -7.92
N ASN A 182 -12.81 -4.19 -8.37
CA ASN A 182 -11.77 -4.45 -9.37
C ASN A 182 -10.54 -5.09 -8.71
N TYR A 183 -9.81 -5.86 -9.51
CA TYR A 183 -8.51 -6.43 -9.16
C TYR A 183 -7.45 -5.83 -10.10
N ILE A 184 -6.44 -5.18 -9.54
CA ILE A 184 -5.36 -4.55 -10.30
C ILE A 184 -4.03 -5.09 -9.79
N GLU A 185 -3.23 -5.65 -10.68
CA GLU A 185 -1.99 -6.34 -10.31
C GLU A 185 -0.85 -6.06 -11.29
N ASN A 186 0.39 -5.88 -10.81
CA ASN A 186 1.56 -5.76 -11.69
C ASN A 186 1.44 -4.57 -12.65
N VAL A 187 0.94 -3.43 -12.17
CA VAL A 187 0.72 -2.23 -12.98
C VAL A 187 1.62 -1.09 -12.56
N TYR A 188 2.29 -0.47 -13.53
CA TYR A 188 3.24 0.63 -13.32
C TYR A 188 2.63 1.94 -13.81
N ALA A 189 2.53 2.94 -12.95
CA ALA A 189 1.93 4.24 -13.27
C ALA A 189 2.94 5.40 -13.20
N GLY A 190 2.75 6.41 -14.06
CA GLY A 190 3.50 7.68 -14.01
C GLY A 190 4.89 7.63 -14.65
N TRP A 191 5.16 6.65 -15.49
CA TRP A 191 6.44 6.55 -16.22
C TRP A 191 6.46 7.49 -17.43
N ASP A 192 7.49 8.33 -17.60
CA ASP A 192 7.73 9.11 -18.84
C ASP A 192 6.60 10.11 -19.21
N ALA A 193 5.86 10.60 -18.21
CA ALA A 193 4.94 11.72 -18.41
C ALA A 193 5.77 13.00 -18.67
N GLU A 194 5.67 13.55 -19.87
CA GLU A 194 6.22 14.89 -20.16
C GLU A 194 5.49 15.90 -19.27
N ASP A 195 6.25 16.66 -18.47
CA ASP A 195 5.84 17.67 -17.49
C ASP A 195 4.40 18.19 -17.73
N THR A 196 3.40 17.51 -17.14
CA THR A 196 1.98 17.70 -17.48
C THR A 196 1.42 19.04 -17.01
N GLY A 197 2.25 19.93 -16.45
CA GLY A 197 1.90 21.26 -15.96
C GLY A 197 0.99 21.27 -14.71
N TRP A 198 0.15 20.25 -14.54
CA TRP A 198 -0.71 19.98 -13.39
C TRP A 198 -0.71 18.48 -13.13
N GLY A 199 -0.30 18.11 -11.91
CA GLY A 199 0.06 16.74 -11.56
C GLY A 199 -1.09 15.77 -11.80
N VAL A 200 -0.79 14.73 -12.56
CA VAL A 200 -1.68 13.58 -12.73
C VAL A 200 -1.40 12.64 -11.57
N ASP A 201 -2.44 12.08 -10.96
CA ASP A 201 -2.27 11.05 -9.93
C ASP A 201 -1.77 9.77 -10.59
N GLY A 202 -0.88 9.03 -9.93
CA GLY A 202 -0.51 7.70 -10.42
C GLY A 202 -1.72 6.79 -10.47
N PHE A 203 -2.42 6.70 -9.34
CA PHE A 203 -3.73 6.07 -9.20
C PHE A 203 -4.71 7.05 -8.56
N SER A 204 -5.88 7.20 -9.15
CA SER A 204 -7.01 7.96 -8.59
C SER A 204 -8.20 7.02 -8.41
N ILE A 205 -8.56 6.74 -7.16
CA ILE A 205 -9.54 5.71 -6.80
C ILE A 205 -10.75 6.37 -6.13
N SER A 206 -11.87 6.35 -6.81
CA SER A 206 -13.17 6.70 -6.24
C SER A 206 -14.08 5.48 -6.00
N GLY A 207 -13.74 4.34 -6.60
CA GLY A 207 -14.41 3.08 -6.38
C GLY A 207 -14.08 2.43 -5.04
N SER A 208 -14.97 1.58 -4.53
CA SER A 208 -14.84 0.88 -3.26
C SER A 208 -14.57 -0.62 -3.45
N ASN A 209 -14.04 -1.27 -2.41
CA ASN A 209 -13.77 -2.72 -2.39
C ASN A 209 -12.85 -3.21 -3.51
N ASN A 210 -11.97 -2.35 -4.02
CA ASN A 210 -10.96 -2.74 -5.00
C ASN A 210 -9.76 -3.38 -4.31
N VAL A 211 -9.08 -4.26 -5.04
CA VAL A 211 -7.80 -4.83 -4.65
C VAL A 211 -6.74 -4.35 -5.61
N ILE A 212 -5.69 -3.70 -5.08
CA ILE A 212 -4.56 -3.21 -5.86
C ILE A 212 -3.30 -3.78 -5.26
N THR A 213 -2.52 -4.52 -6.04
CA THR A 213 -1.35 -5.21 -5.51
C THR A 213 -0.17 -5.28 -6.47
N ASN A 214 1.04 -5.31 -5.91
CA ASN A 214 2.30 -5.35 -6.66
C ASN A 214 2.36 -4.26 -7.75
N CYS A 215 2.07 -3.02 -7.36
CA CYS A 215 2.02 -1.89 -8.28
C CYS A 215 3.13 -0.88 -7.96
N LEU A 216 3.65 -0.23 -9.00
CA LEU A 216 4.68 0.80 -8.87
C LEU A 216 4.13 2.14 -9.38
N VAL A 217 4.34 3.21 -8.62
CA VAL A 217 4.06 4.58 -9.03
C VAL A 217 5.34 5.39 -8.99
N TYR A 218 5.73 5.95 -10.14
CA TYR A 218 6.91 6.79 -10.23
C TYR A 218 6.52 8.26 -10.38
N GLY A 219 6.55 8.99 -9.27
CA GLY A 219 6.00 10.35 -9.18
C GLY A 219 6.88 11.47 -9.74
N TYR A 220 8.16 11.23 -10.06
CA TYR A 220 9.05 12.26 -10.63
C TYR A 220 8.48 12.86 -11.93
N TYR A 221 7.94 12.02 -12.81
CA TYR A 221 7.42 12.44 -14.11
C TYR A 221 5.99 12.98 -14.03
N LEU A 222 5.31 12.82 -12.89
CA LEU A 222 3.96 13.33 -12.67
C LEU A 222 3.95 14.83 -12.29
N GLY A 223 5.11 15.50 -12.23
CA GLY A 223 5.23 16.94 -12.00
C GLY A 223 5.32 17.39 -10.53
N GLY A 224 5.32 18.71 -10.32
CA GLY A 224 5.64 19.33 -9.01
C GLY A 224 4.61 19.12 -7.89
N ARG A 225 3.40 18.64 -8.20
CA ARG A 225 2.32 18.33 -7.24
C ARG A 225 1.80 16.89 -7.37
N ALA A 226 2.61 16.01 -7.95
CA ALA A 226 2.26 14.60 -8.15
C ALA A 226 1.81 13.93 -6.86
N ILE A 227 0.62 13.34 -6.87
CA ILE A 227 0.15 12.41 -5.85
C ILE A 227 0.34 11.00 -6.40
N GLY A 228 0.99 10.12 -5.63
CA GLY A 228 1.17 8.75 -6.06
C GLY A 228 -0.16 8.01 -6.14
N LEU A 229 -0.95 8.11 -5.07
CA LEU A 229 -2.21 7.42 -4.90
C LEU A 229 -3.22 8.31 -4.19
N THR A 230 -4.36 8.55 -4.83
CA THR A 230 -5.50 9.28 -4.25
C THR A 230 -6.67 8.33 -4.03
N LEU A 231 -7.26 8.36 -2.83
CA LEU A 231 -8.51 7.65 -2.51
C LEU A 231 -9.58 8.68 -2.13
N ALA A 232 -10.45 9.00 -3.10
CA ALA A 232 -11.47 10.04 -2.97
C ALA A 232 -12.83 9.43 -2.58
N SER A 233 -13.19 9.52 -1.29
CA SER A 233 -14.42 8.94 -0.73
C SER A 233 -14.59 7.44 -1.00
N SER A 234 -13.47 6.74 -1.20
CA SER A 234 -13.42 5.32 -1.52
C SER A 234 -13.15 4.48 -0.28
N ASN A 235 -13.93 3.41 -0.10
CA ASN A 235 -13.93 2.63 1.14
C ASN A 235 -13.67 1.15 0.89
N GLY A 236 -13.17 0.44 1.90
CA GLY A 236 -13.03 -1.01 1.83
C GLY A 236 -11.97 -1.50 0.84
N ASN A 237 -11.12 -0.63 0.31
CA ASN A 237 -10.08 -1.03 -0.64
C ASN A 237 -8.93 -1.72 0.10
N THR A 238 -8.35 -2.74 -0.54
CA THR A 238 -7.15 -3.43 -0.08
C THR A 238 -6.02 -3.10 -1.03
N ILE A 239 -4.98 -2.46 -0.52
CA ILE A 239 -3.84 -2.01 -1.28
C ILE A 239 -2.61 -2.65 -0.63
N SER A 240 -1.92 -3.53 -1.34
CA SER A 240 -0.73 -4.18 -0.82
C SER A 240 0.43 -4.09 -1.79
N GLU A 241 1.67 -4.13 -1.30
CA GLU A 241 2.85 -4.12 -2.18
C GLU A 241 2.81 -2.97 -3.21
N ILE A 242 2.29 -1.80 -2.79
CA ILE A 242 2.36 -0.60 -3.60
C ILE A 242 3.65 0.15 -3.28
N TYR A 243 4.39 0.48 -4.33
CA TYR A 243 5.66 1.19 -4.26
C TYR A 243 5.47 2.57 -4.89
N ILE A 244 5.56 3.62 -4.09
CA ILE A 244 5.45 5.00 -4.55
C ILE A 244 6.82 5.65 -4.41
N ILE A 245 7.41 6.06 -5.53
CA ILE A 245 8.76 6.60 -5.58
C ILE A 245 8.73 8.01 -6.16
N ASP A 246 9.36 8.95 -5.46
CA ASP A 246 9.61 10.32 -5.91
C ASP A 246 8.35 11.17 -6.19
N GLY A 247 7.21 10.76 -5.64
CA GLY A 247 5.98 11.56 -5.58
C GLY A 247 6.14 12.76 -4.63
N PHE A 248 5.35 13.83 -4.85
CA PHE A 248 5.27 14.91 -3.87
C PHE A 248 4.46 14.44 -2.66
N ILE A 249 3.25 13.93 -2.89
CA ILE A 249 2.48 13.19 -1.89
C ILE A 249 2.48 11.71 -2.26
N GLY A 250 2.62 10.84 -1.27
CA GLY A 250 2.54 9.41 -1.49
C GLY A 250 1.09 8.99 -1.64
N ILE A 251 0.36 9.05 -0.53
CA ILE A 251 -1.04 8.68 -0.41
C ILE A 251 -1.83 9.88 0.13
N ASP A 252 -2.82 10.31 -0.63
CA ASP A 252 -3.86 11.23 -0.18
C ASP A 252 -5.17 10.46 0.01
N LEU A 253 -5.60 10.31 1.27
CA LEU A 253 -6.71 9.47 1.66
C LEU A 253 -7.84 10.32 2.23
N ASN A 254 -8.96 10.36 1.50
CA ASN A 254 -10.27 10.87 1.92
C ASN A 254 -11.30 9.72 1.91
N GLY A 255 -10.94 8.57 2.48
CA GLY A 255 -11.69 7.33 2.43
C GLY A 255 -11.55 6.56 3.74
N SER A 256 -12.51 5.71 4.06
CA SER A 256 -12.54 4.96 5.33
C SER A 256 -12.51 3.45 5.12
N ASN A 257 -12.08 2.70 6.13
CA ASN A 257 -12.00 1.23 6.10
C ASN A 257 -11.08 0.67 4.99
N ASN A 258 -10.05 1.41 4.60
CA ASN A 258 -9.07 0.93 3.62
C ASN A 258 -7.89 0.25 4.34
N ILE A 259 -7.30 -0.72 3.67
CA ILE A 259 -6.19 -1.53 4.17
C ILE A 259 -4.97 -1.30 3.28
N PHE A 260 -3.84 -0.99 3.90
CA PHE A 260 -2.53 -0.84 3.29
C PHE A 260 -1.55 -1.84 3.91
N GLN A 261 -0.92 -2.68 3.11
CA GLN A 261 -0.03 -3.75 3.59
C GLN A 261 1.26 -3.80 2.79
N ASP A 262 2.39 -4.01 3.47
CA ASP A 262 3.69 -4.30 2.83
C ASP A 262 4.06 -3.29 1.72
N SER A 263 3.69 -2.02 1.94
CA SER A 263 3.77 -0.95 0.96
C SER A 263 4.87 0.03 1.31
N SER A 264 5.51 0.63 0.30
CA SER A 264 6.63 1.55 0.49
C SER A 264 6.38 2.87 -0.21
N MET A 265 6.55 3.98 0.51
CA MET A 265 6.41 5.33 -0.02
C MET A 265 7.67 6.13 0.26
N TRP A 266 8.35 6.56 -0.80
CA TRP A 266 9.52 7.43 -0.76
C TRP A 266 9.17 8.73 -1.47
N THR A 267 8.90 9.78 -0.71
CA THR A 267 8.31 11.00 -1.27
C THR A 267 9.17 12.22 -0.98
N ARG A 268 9.03 13.23 -1.85
CA ARG A 268 9.65 14.54 -1.67
C ARG A 268 8.91 15.41 -0.67
N GLY A 269 7.60 15.23 -0.56
CA GLY A 269 6.71 15.87 0.43
C GLY A 269 6.13 14.84 1.39
N CYS A 270 4.90 15.05 1.86
CA CYS A 270 4.22 14.19 2.82
C CYS A 270 3.86 12.80 2.24
N PRO A 271 4.41 11.69 2.76
CA PRO A 271 4.09 10.35 2.27
C PRO A 271 2.65 9.93 2.47
N ILE A 272 2.05 10.27 3.62
CA ILE A 272 0.67 9.87 3.95
C ILE A 272 -0.08 11.06 4.53
N ILE A 273 -1.21 11.39 3.89
CA ILE A 273 -2.20 12.34 4.38
C ILE A 273 -3.54 11.62 4.52
N LEU A 274 -4.10 11.66 5.73
CA LEU A 274 -5.48 11.26 6.00
C LEU A 274 -6.28 12.51 6.37
N ASP A 275 -7.29 12.84 5.58
CA ASP A 275 -8.22 13.95 5.84
C ASP A 275 -9.67 13.48 5.89
N GLY A 276 -10.29 13.56 7.07
CA GLY A 276 -11.63 13.05 7.32
C GLY A 276 -11.73 11.52 7.18
N SER A 277 -10.61 10.80 7.27
CA SER A 277 -10.47 9.39 6.91
C SER A 277 -10.37 8.53 8.17
N ASN A 278 -11.29 7.58 8.32
CA ASN A 278 -11.42 6.81 9.56
C ASN A 278 -11.25 5.30 9.32
N TYR A 279 -10.90 4.56 10.37
CA TYR A 279 -10.85 3.09 10.35
C TYR A 279 -9.89 2.50 9.30
N ASN A 280 -8.90 3.27 8.83
CA ASN A 280 -7.91 2.77 7.88
C ASN A 280 -6.79 2.04 8.63
N THR A 281 -6.25 0.99 8.01
CA THR A 281 -5.18 0.16 8.59
C THR A 281 -3.96 0.16 7.69
N PHE A 282 -2.80 0.46 8.25
CA PHE A 282 -1.50 0.37 7.61
C PHE A 282 -0.66 -0.67 8.36
N THR A 283 -0.13 -1.67 7.67
CA THR A 283 0.68 -2.74 8.27
C THR A 283 1.95 -2.98 7.48
N ASN A 284 3.08 -3.08 8.17
CA ASN A 284 4.40 -3.32 7.57
C ASN A 284 4.75 -2.31 6.46
N CYS A 285 4.33 -1.05 6.61
CA CYS A 285 4.61 -0.03 5.60
C CYS A 285 5.92 0.69 5.89
N PHE A 286 6.69 0.97 4.83
CA PHE A 286 7.85 1.86 4.88
C PHE A 286 7.48 3.24 4.34
N ILE A 287 7.77 4.28 5.11
CA ILE A 287 7.25 5.63 4.89
C ILE A 287 8.40 6.61 5.06
N GLU A 288 8.88 7.23 3.98
CA GLU A 288 10.01 8.15 4.01
C GLU A 288 9.68 9.50 3.39
N CYS A 289 9.81 10.54 4.23
CA CYS A 289 9.60 11.94 3.87
C CYS A 289 10.96 12.65 3.74
N ASN A 290 11.34 13.00 2.52
CA ASN A 290 12.65 13.61 2.23
C ASN A 290 12.72 15.13 2.45
N THR A 291 11.73 15.70 3.15
CA THR A 291 11.68 17.12 3.44
C THR A 291 11.41 17.38 4.92
N TYR A 292 11.89 18.52 5.41
CA TYR A 292 11.77 18.93 6.80
C TYR A 292 10.58 19.85 7.08
N ILE A 293 9.86 20.28 6.04
CA ILE A 293 8.70 21.16 6.16
C ILE A 293 7.36 20.42 6.20
N ASP A 294 7.31 19.22 5.63
CA ASP A 294 6.13 18.35 5.66
C ASP A 294 6.24 17.32 6.79
N HIS A 295 5.34 16.34 6.84
CA HIS A 295 5.31 15.32 7.89
C HIS A 295 5.46 13.93 7.27
N GLY A 296 5.89 12.93 8.03
CA GLY A 296 5.88 11.53 7.59
C GLY A 296 4.44 11.03 7.42
N ILE A 297 3.63 11.24 8.45
CA ILE A 297 2.19 10.96 8.44
C ILE A 297 1.43 12.17 8.98
N SER A 298 0.39 12.59 8.28
CA SER A 298 -0.53 13.63 8.73
C SER A 298 -1.93 13.06 8.93
N LEU A 299 -2.49 13.24 10.13
CA LEU A 299 -3.87 12.88 10.47
C LEU A 299 -4.67 14.17 10.73
N PHE A 300 -5.60 14.49 9.83
CA PHE A 300 -6.51 15.62 9.94
C PHE A 300 -7.94 15.13 10.09
N ASN A 301 -8.59 15.46 11.20
CA ASN A 301 -9.97 15.03 11.51
C ASN A 301 -10.24 13.54 11.24
N SER A 302 -9.22 12.70 11.47
CA SER A 302 -9.14 11.31 11.04
C SER A 302 -9.01 10.43 12.27
N ASN A 303 -10.00 9.56 12.51
CA ASN A 303 -10.16 8.85 13.76
C ASN A 303 -10.05 7.34 13.59
N GLU A 304 -9.67 6.65 14.66
CA GLU A 304 -9.68 5.18 14.72
C GLU A 304 -8.83 4.51 13.61
N ASN A 305 -7.79 5.20 13.11
CA ASN A 305 -6.85 4.62 12.17
C ASN A 305 -5.75 3.84 12.92
N THR A 306 -5.24 2.80 12.29
CA THR A 306 -4.32 1.84 12.90
C THR A 306 -3.06 1.69 12.06
N PHE A 307 -1.90 1.84 12.69
CA PHE A 307 -0.58 1.63 12.10
C PHE A 307 0.15 0.55 12.88
N ILE A 308 0.62 -0.51 12.22
CA ILE A 308 1.26 -1.67 12.85
C ILE A 308 2.56 -1.99 12.12
N ASN A 309 3.67 -2.11 12.85
CA ASN A 309 4.98 -2.44 12.29
C ASN A 309 5.41 -1.49 11.15
N CYS A 310 5.01 -0.22 11.20
CA CYS A 310 5.38 0.74 10.18
C CYS A 310 6.69 1.45 10.54
N ASP A 311 7.53 1.60 9.53
CA ASP A 311 8.79 2.33 9.59
C ASP A 311 8.58 3.72 8.98
N ILE A 312 8.70 4.76 9.79
CA ILE A 312 8.42 6.15 9.44
C ILE A 312 9.71 6.97 9.60
N PHE A 313 10.24 7.47 8.49
CA PHE A 313 11.52 8.16 8.40
C PHE A 313 11.37 9.57 7.84
N GLY A 314 12.12 10.52 8.42
CA GLY A 314 12.18 11.89 7.93
C GLY A 314 10.94 12.73 8.26
N GLY A 315 10.82 13.90 7.65
CA GLY A 315 9.75 14.85 7.96
C GLY A 315 10.12 15.89 9.02
N GLY A 316 9.41 17.01 9.00
CA GLY A 316 9.32 17.96 10.11
C GLY A 316 8.71 17.33 11.35
N HIS A 317 7.64 16.56 11.18
CA HIS A 317 7.15 15.64 12.20
C HIS A 317 7.13 14.23 11.62
N GLY A 318 7.53 13.22 12.37
CA GLY A 318 7.30 11.83 11.97
C GLY A 318 5.80 11.55 11.86
N VAL A 319 5.04 11.90 12.91
CA VAL A 319 3.57 11.86 12.91
C VAL A 319 3.01 13.17 13.44
N TYR A 320 2.08 13.76 12.68
CA TYR A 320 1.34 14.96 13.05
C TYR A 320 -0.16 14.66 13.16
N ILE A 321 -0.78 15.07 14.27
CA ILE A 321 -2.15 14.72 14.63
C ILE A 321 -2.94 16.00 14.97
N CYS A 322 -3.97 16.30 14.17
CA CYS A 322 -4.83 17.48 14.32
C CYS A 322 -6.31 17.07 14.21
N GLY A 323 -7.13 17.47 15.19
CA GLY A 323 -8.57 17.13 15.26
C GLY A 323 -8.87 15.62 15.26
N SER A 324 -7.89 14.77 15.55
CA SER A 324 -7.90 13.34 15.23
C SER A 324 -7.82 12.51 16.51
N ASN A 325 -8.71 11.53 16.68
CA ASN A 325 -8.89 10.81 17.93
C ASN A 325 -8.78 9.29 17.76
N GLU A 326 -8.39 8.61 18.84
CA GLU A 326 -8.43 7.15 18.94
C GLU A 326 -7.60 6.42 17.87
N ASN A 327 -6.60 7.09 17.29
CA ASN A 327 -5.66 6.45 16.37
C ASN A 327 -4.61 5.65 17.15
N SER A 328 -4.19 4.52 16.61
CA SER A 328 -3.25 3.62 17.25
C SER A 328 -2.01 3.35 16.39
N PHE A 329 -0.86 3.37 17.03
CA PHE A 329 0.43 3.00 16.47
C PHE A 329 1.01 1.88 17.34
N THR A 330 1.33 0.74 16.73
CA THR A 330 1.85 -0.43 17.44
C THR A 330 3.12 -0.95 16.78
N ASN A 331 4.19 -1.07 17.55
CA ASN A 331 5.48 -1.56 17.08
C ASN A 331 6.03 -0.77 15.86
N CYS A 332 5.71 0.52 15.78
CA CYS A 332 6.21 1.39 14.71
C CYS A 332 7.56 2.01 15.11
N ARG A 333 8.41 2.28 14.12
CA ARG A 333 9.65 3.02 14.28
C ARG A 333 9.49 4.40 13.65
N ILE A 334 9.71 5.46 14.42
CA ILE A 334 9.56 6.85 13.98
C ILE A 334 10.91 7.54 14.20
N GLU A 335 11.68 7.75 13.13
CA GLU A 335 13.05 8.26 13.24
C GLU A 335 13.42 9.24 12.11
N GLY A 336 14.58 9.91 12.23
CA GLY A 336 15.09 10.80 11.18
C GLY A 336 14.28 12.08 10.97
N CYS A 337 13.19 12.27 11.71
CA CYS A 337 12.37 13.47 11.72
C CYS A 337 12.94 14.58 12.62
N LEU A 338 12.57 15.85 12.37
CA LEU A 338 12.88 16.95 13.30
C LEU A 338 12.19 16.74 14.65
N TYR A 339 10.89 16.43 14.62
CA TYR A 339 10.08 16.08 15.78
C TYR A 339 9.47 14.69 15.61
N GLY A 340 9.46 13.86 16.65
CA GLY A 340 8.88 12.51 16.60
C GLY A 340 7.38 12.51 16.33
N VAL A 341 6.61 12.81 17.37
CA VAL A 341 5.15 12.88 17.31
C VAL A 341 4.69 14.24 17.84
N CYS A 342 3.79 14.89 17.10
CA CYS A 342 3.15 16.13 17.50
C CYS A 342 1.62 15.96 17.43
N GLN A 343 0.95 16.39 18.49
CA GLN A 343 -0.50 16.31 18.61
C GLN A 343 -1.07 17.64 19.08
N GLU A 344 -2.13 18.10 18.43
CA GLU A 344 -2.88 19.29 18.83
C GLU A 344 -3.83 19.03 20.01
N SER A 345 -4.09 20.10 20.78
CA SER A 345 -4.94 20.06 21.99
C SER A 345 -6.38 19.54 21.77
N ASN A 346 -6.89 19.57 20.54
CA ASN A 346 -8.22 19.08 20.16
C ASN A 346 -8.25 17.58 19.82
N SER A 347 -7.10 16.91 19.78
CA SER A 347 -6.94 15.49 19.49
C SER A 347 -6.81 14.69 20.79
N LYS A 348 -7.46 13.52 20.89
CA LYS A 348 -7.57 12.75 22.14
C LYS A 348 -7.43 11.25 21.92
N ASN A 349 -6.99 10.55 22.97
CA ASN A 349 -6.95 9.08 23.03
C ASN A 349 -6.12 8.40 21.92
N ASN A 350 -5.16 9.10 21.31
CA ASN A 350 -4.22 8.47 20.39
C ASN A 350 -3.15 7.70 21.18
N ILE A 351 -2.86 6.47 20.77
CA ILE A 351 -2.07 5.51 21.54
C ILE A 351 -0.85 5.06 20.73
N PHE A 352 0.32 5.11 21.36
CA PHE A 352 1.57 4.56 20.83
C PHE A 352 2.06 3.43 21.73
N THR A 353 2.03 2.20 21.22
CA THR A 353 2.34 0.98 21.97
C THR A 353 3.58 0.31 21.39
N CYS A 354 4.62 0.12 22.22
CA CYS A 354 5.88 -0.50 21.79
C CYS A 354 6.54 0.17 20.57
N CYS A 355 6.28 1.46 20.34
CA CYS A 355 6.91 2.21 19.26
C CYS A 355 8.27 2.77 19.70
N THR A 356 9.22 2.84 18.76
CA THR A 356 10.47 3.59 18.90
C THR A 356 10.26 4.98 18.30
N VAL A 357 10.60 6.04 19.03
CA VAL A 357 10.44 7.42 18.56
C VAL A 357 11.72 8.20 18.83
N TYR A 358 12.41 8.63 17.79
CA TYR A 358 13.67 9.37 17.86
C TYR A 358 13.70 10.55 16.86
N GLY A 359 13.56 11.77 17.38
CA GLY A 359 13.80 13.00 16.60
C GLY A 359 15.30 13.34 16.54
N GLY A 360 15.80 13.73 15.36
CA GLY A 360 17.23 13.84 15.06
C GLY A 360 17.97 15.03 15.69
N ILE A 361 17.29 16.08 16.16
CA ILE A 361 17.93 17.28 16.69
C ILE A 361 17.22 17.74 17.98
N ALA A 362 17.97 17.73 19.09
CA ALA A 362 17.63 18.47 20.31
C ALA A 362 17.49 19.97 20.00
N ASP A 363 16.60 20.67 20.70
CA ASP A 363 16.51 22.13 20.77
C ASP A 363 17.85 22.80 20.46
N TRP A 364 17.96 23.61 19.40
CA TRP A 364 18.79 24.81 19.50
C TRP A 364 18.56 25.81 18.37
N TYR A 365 18.45 27.08 18.76
CA TYR A 365 18.95 28.22 17.99
C TYR A 365 20.49 28.13 17.85
N GLY A 366 21.05 27.10 17.20
CA GLY A 366 22.50 26.89 16.92
C GLY A 366 23.51 26.66 18.07
N PHE A 367 24.12 25.47 18.17
CA PHE A 367 25.54 25.13 18.49
C PHE A 367 25.68 23.62 18.86
N PRO A 368 26.88 23.01 18.79
CA PRO A 368 27.07 21.65 18.29
C PRO A 368 26.95 20.54 19.35
N VAL A 369 26.66 19.36 18.83
CA VAL A 369 26.60 18.05 19.50
C VAL A 369 27.82 17.77 20.38
N PRO A 370 27.65 17.16 21.56
CA PRO A 370 28.63 16.25 22.13
C PRO A 370 28.21 14.79 21.91
N GLU A 371 29.20 13.97 21.58
CA GLU A 371 29.07 12.58 21.17
C GLU A 371 28.69 11.62 22.33
N PHE A 372 27.91 10.57 21.99
CA PHE A 372 27.69 9.27 22.68
C PHE A 372 26.97 9.26 24.04
N PRO A 373 26.60 8.09 24.62
CA PRO A 373 25.87 6.91 24.11
C PRO A 373 24.61 6.58 24.98
N THR A 374 23.68 5.76 24.45
CA THR A 374 22.63 5.00 25.19
C THR A 374 21.97 5.65 26.42
N VAL A 375 20.80 6.28 26.27
CA VAL A 375 19.56 6.04 27.05
C VAL A 375 18.40 6.70 26.27
N ALA A 376 17.36 5.93 25.97
CA ALA A 376 16.14 6.39 25.34
C ALA A 376 15.37 7.39 26.23
N ILE A 377 15.00 8.55 25.66
CA ILE A 377 13.94 9.42 26.18
C ILE A 377 13.08 9.83 24.97
N PRO A 378 11.75 9.56 24.95
CA PRO A 378 10.91 9.93 23.81
C PRO A 378 10.62 11.42 23.84
N ALA A 379 11.07 12.15 22.81
CA ALA A 379 10.69 13.53 22.58
C ALA A 379 9.25 13.57 22.02
N VAL A 380 8.26 13.64 22.91
CA VAL A 380 6.86 13.94 22.57
C VAL A 380 6.61 15.40 22.92
N MET A 381 6.35 16.25 21.92
CA MET A 381 5.91 17.62 22.16
C MET A 381 4.37 17.66 22.17
N VAL A 382 3.79 17.89 23.35
CA VAL A 382 2.35 18.09 23.53
C VAL A 382 2.06 19.58 23.59
N MET A 383 1.41 20.15 22.57
CA MET A 383 0.93 21.53 22.60
C MET A 383 -0.51 21.60 23.13
N GLY A 384 -0.65 21.74 24.45
CA GLY A 384 -1.95 21.90 25.15
C GLY A 384 -2.48 20.62 25.79
N PHE A 385 -3.39 20.74 26.77
CA PHE A 385 -3.82 19.72 27.76
C PHE A 385 -4.48 18.41 27.22
N ALA A 386 -3.96 17.78 26.16
CA ALA A 386 -4.36 16.47 25.67
C ALA A 386 -3.34 15.40 26.10
N SER A 387 -3.81 14.32 26.73
CA SER A 387 -2.95 13.21 27.16
C SER A 387 -2.65 12.28 25.98
N ILE A 388 -1.38 12.12 25.63
CA ILE A 388 -0.90 10.96 24.84
C ILE A 388 -0.58 9.84 25.82
N MET A 389 -1.11 8.63 25.58
CA MET A 389 -0.74 7.45 26.36
C MET A 389 0.36 6.68 25.65
N MET A 390 1.57 6.71 26.21
CA MET A 390 2.68 5.86 25.81
C MET A 390 2.78 4.65 26.73
N VAL A 391 2.71 3.45 26.16
CA VAL A 391 2.91 2.20 26.90
C VAL A 391 4.26 1.61 26.51
N ALA A 392 5.27 1.83 27.35
CA ALA A 392 6.58 1.22 27.21
C ALA A 392 6.63 -0.14 27.92
N ARG A 393 7.02 -1.22 27.23
CA ARG A 393 7.43 -2.46 27.89
C ARG A 393 8.90 -2.30 28.32
N GLY A 394 9.12 -2.12 29.62
CA GLY A 394 10.46 -2.23 30.20
C GLY A 394 11.00 -3.65 29.96
N ARG A 395 12.17 -3.75 29.30
CA ARG A 395 12.98 -4.97 29.34
C ARG A 395 13.47 -5.14 30.78
N ARG A 396 13.16 -6.27 31.42
CA ARG A 396 13.84 -6.72 32.63
C ARG A 396 15.17 -7.37 32.26
#